data_AF-E8ZH99-F1
#
_entry.id   AF-E8ZH99-F1
#
_cell.length_a   1.000
_cell.length_b   1.000
_cell.length_c   1.000
_cell.angle_alpha   90.00
_cell.angle_beta   90.00
_cell.angle_gamma   90.00
#
_symmetry.space_group_name_H-M   'P 1'
#
loop_
_entity.id
_entity.type
_entity.pdbx_description
1 polymer ?
#
loop_
_entity_poly.entity_id
_entity_poly.type
_entity_poly.pdbx_seq_one_letter_code
_entity_poly.pdbx_strand_id
1 'polypeptide(L)'
;MNSLATRTIAGLGMAGVTGASVAGAWYVMKPKDVKSKLVSEGLTLVGDYSRAWRAVFLTHKDDEEFIKFAGVSSDQQSDTQGTKVASACKRVLKAEVSSEEYDASLNKARKYCTTPKFKTVEAKVLFSDKEISFQERDWKDIFTLHKSDTSFIDKVKAANSNANISSSTQASEAKDKVKKFCDDLKVKDPISEHILDYEKYCLQTPPNVQKFYEQKGYTLVGNGGWGSKFESIKTSDTSLVNEIKGSDTLNESSDGTQGGPKLESWCKTKLAQEINAADPNMEANLKVKSRCFI
;
A
#
# COMPACT_ATOMS: atom_id res chain seq x y z
N MET A 1 -5.89 36.94 14.54
CA MET A 1 -4.70 36.37 13.87
C MET A 1 -4.33 35.10 14.62
N ASN A 2 -4.86 33.95 14.18
CA ASN A 2 -4.51 32.65 14.74
C ASN A 2 -3.85 31.83 13.61
N SER A 3 -2.60 31.47 13.84
CA SER A 3 -1.77 30.68 12.93
C SER A 3 -2.41 29.29 12.74
N LEU A 4 -2.81 29.00 11.50
CA LEU A 4 -3.10 27.65 11.04
C LEU A 4 -1.77 26.89 10.96
N ALA A 5 -1.60 25.90 11.83
CA ALA A 5 -0.55 24.91 11.69
C ALA A 5 -0.87 24.01 10.48
N THR A 6 -0.33 24.38 9.33
CA THR A 6 -0.31 23.57 8.12
C THR A 6 0.45 22.28 8.41
N ARG A 7 -0.28 21.16 8.57
CA ARG A 7 0.30 19.82 8.56
C ARG A 7 0.77 19.50 7.15
N THR A 8 2.03 19.82 6.86
CA THR A 8 2.75 19.28 5.71
C THR A 8 2.88 17.77 5.87
N ILE A 9 2.20 17.03 5.00
CA ILE A 9 2.40 15.60 4.79
C ILE A 9 3.75 15.45 4.09
N ALA A 10 4.82 15.42 4.88
CA ALA A 10 6.12 14.96 4.44
C ALA A 10 6.12 13.44 4.55
N GLY A 11 6.43 12.77 3.44
CA GLY A 11 6.59 11.32 3.38
C GLY A 11 7.57 10.84 4.44
N LEU A 12 7.03 10.18 5.46
CA LEU A 12 7.77 9.37 6.41
C LEU A 12 7.05 8.04 6.45
N GLY A 13 7.70 7.01 5.91
CA GLY A 13 7.29 5.63 6.08
C GLY A 13 7.18 5.34 7.57
N MET A 14 5.95 5.32 8.08
CA MET A 14 5.65 4.75 9.37
C MET A 14 5.83 3.24 9.22
N ALA A 15 7.06 2.78 9.40
CA ALA A 15 7.26 1.45 9.95
C ALA A 15 6.38 1.40 11.20
N GLY A 16 5.49 0.42 11.29
CA GLY A 16 4.68 0.20 12.47
C GLY A 16 5.58 -0.21 13.62
N VAL A 17 6.23 0.77 14.23
CA VAL A 17 7.03 0.61 15.43
C VAL A 17 6.02 0.71 16.57
N THR A 18 5.61 -0.42 17.14
CA THR A 18 5.21 -0.44 18.55
C THR A 18 6.47 -0.31 19.41
N GLY A 19 7.14 0.84 19.25
CA GLY A 19 8.31 1.25 20.00
C GLY A 19 7.91 2.49 20.75
N ALA A 20 7.49 2.33 22.00
CA ALA A 20 7.63 3.40 22.96
C ALA A 20 9.14 3.56 23.19
N SER A 21 9.80 4.41 22.39
CA SER A 21 11.15 4.88 22.65
C SER A 21 11.10 5.91 23.78
N VAL A 22 10.97 5.43 25.01
CA VAL A 22 11.29 6.25 26.19
C VAL A 22 12.79 6.13 26.41
N ALA A 23 13.53 7.05 25.80
CA ALA A 23 14.89 7.34 26.23
C ALA A 23 14.82 7.97 27.64
N GLY A 24 14.68 7.13 28.66
CA GLY A 24 14.52 7.60 30.04
C GLY A 24 14.03 6.55 31.02
N ALA A 25 14.77 5.45 31.21
CA ALA A 25 14.83 4.64 32.44
C ALA A 25 15.82 3.48 32.26
N TRP A 26 17.13 3.73 32.39
CA TRP A 26 18.18 2.70 32.25
C TRP A 26 18.41 1.88 33.53
N TYR A 27 17.39 1.74 34.39
CA TYR A 27 17.46 0.83 35.53
C TYR A 27 16.06 0.33 35.89
N VAL A 28 16.01 -0.91 36.40
CA VAL A 28 14.85 -1.61 36.96
C VAL A 28 14.02 -2.44 35.96
N MET A 29 14.60 -3.55 35.50
CA MET A 29 14.06 -4.91 35.67
C MET A 29 15.01 -5.91 35.02
N LYS A 30 15.43 -6.95 35.75
CA LYS A 30 16.11 -8.10 35.13
C LYS A 30 15.18 -8.66 34.04
N PRO A 31 15.69 -8.98 32.84
CA PRO A 31 14.91 -9.64 31.81
C PRO A 31 14.21 -10.86 32.41
N LYS A 32 12.92 -11.02 32.11
CA LYS A 32 12.12 -12.15 32.59
C LYS A 32 11.96 -13.22 31.52
N ASP A 33 12.07 -12.81 30.26
CA ASP A 33 11.87 -13.63 29.08
C ASP A 33 12.82 -13.19 27.95
N VAL A 34 12.87 -13.98 26.88
CA VAL A 34 13.66 -13.68 25.68
C VAL A 34 13.29 -12.31 25.10
N LYS A 35 12.01 -11.94 25.07
CA LYS A 35 11.56 -10.65 24.55
C LYS A 35 12.21 -9.47 25.28
N SER A 36 12.09 -9.43 26.60
CA SER A 36 12.66 -8.38 27.45
C SER A 36 14.19 -8.35 27.37
N LYS A 37 14.83 -9.52 27.20
CA LYS A 37 16.28 -9.59 26.97
C LYS A 37 16.68 -8.91 25.66
N LEU A 38 16.04 -9.24 24.54
CA LEU A 38 16.34 -8.62 23.23
C LEU A 38 16.10 -7.11 23.23
N VAL A 39 15.01 -6.66 23.86
CA VAL A 39 14.72 -5.22 23.99
C VAL A 39 15.78 -4.53 24.86
N SER A 40 16.22 -5.15 25.97
CA SER A 40 17.31 -4.62 26.81
C SER A 40 18.64 -4.52 26.08
N GLU A 41 18.85 -5.32 25.03
CA GLU A 41 20.02 -5.27 24.14
C GLU A 41 19.88 -4.21 23.03
N GLY A 42 18.76 -3.48 22.98
CA GLY A 42 18.48 -2.47 21.96
C GLY A 42 18.05 -3.04 20.61
N LEU A 43 17.68 -4.33 20.55
CA LEU A 43 17.23 -4.96 19.32
C LEU A 43 15.76 -4.64 19.03
N THR A 44 15.46 -4.42 17.75
CA THR A 44 14.08 -4.15 17.28
C THR A 44 13.42 -5.47 16.85
N LEU A 45 12.22 -5.74 17.36
CA LEU A 45 11.42 -6.92 17.00
C LEU A 45 10.63 -6.68 15.71
N VAL A 46 10.26 -7.74 15.00
CA VAL A 46 9.58 -7.70 13.67
C VAL A 46 8.19 -7.07 13.69
N GLY A 47 7.59 -6.82 14.86
CA GLY A 47 6.25 -6.24 14.98
C GLY A 47 5.12 -7.24 14.68
N ASP A 48 3.88 -6.76 14.66
CA ASP A 48 2.68 -7.63 14.63
C ASP A 48 2.01 -7.71 13.23
N TYR A 49 2.52 -6.99 12.24
CA TYR A 49 1.95 -6.95 10.89
C TYR A 49 2.28 -8.23 10.12
N SER A 50 1.29 -8.84 9.47
CA SER A 50 1.46 -10.07 8.68
C SER A 50 2.54 -9.91 7.58
N ARG A 51 2.62 -8.74 6.96
CA ARG A 51 3.63 -8.43 5.93
C ARG A 51 5.05 -8.38 6.45
N ALA A 52 5.28 -7.96 7.69
CA ALA A 52 6.60 -7.98 8.28
C ALA A 52 7.13 -9.42 8.40
N TRP A 53 6.27 -10.36 8.74
CA TRP A 53 6.63 -11.78 8.81
C TRP A 53 6.81 -12.43 7.43
N ARG A 54 6.06 -11.99 6.41
CA ARG A 54 6.33 -12.35 5.00
C ARG A 54 7.74 -11.91 4.59
N ALA A 55 8.14 -10.69 4.97
CA ALA A 55 9.48 -10.16 4.69
C ALA A 55 10.60 -10.95 5.39
N VAL A 56 10.39 -11.36 6.65
CA VAL A 56 11.35 -12.24 7.36
C VAL A 56 11.50 -13.56 6.63
N PHE A 57 10.39 -14.19 6.24
CA PHE A 57 10.42 -15.42 5.44
C PHE A 57 11.25 -15.22 4.16
N LEU A 58 10.95 -14.19 3.35
CA LEU A 58 11.68 -13.92 2.11
C LEU A 58 13.18 -13.65 2.32
N THR A 59 13.56 -13.10 3.47
CA THR A 59 14.97 -12.79 3.78
C THR A 59 15.77 -14.05 4.14
N HIS A 60 15.11 -15.04 4.77
CA HIS A 60 15.73 -16.24 5.32
C HIS A 60 15.31 -17.55 4.64
N LYS A 61 14.50 -17.51 3.58
CA LYS A 61 13.98 -18.70 2.89
C LYS A 61 15.05 -19.66 2.34
N ASP A 62 16.30 -19.20 2.23
CA ASP A 62 17.45 -20.01 1.79
C ASP A 62 18.34 -20.46 2.97
N ASP A 63 17.97 -20.17 4.22
CA ASP A 63 18.66 -20.61 5.43
C ASP A 63 18.01 -21.89 5.95
N GLU A 64 18.69 -23.04 5.83
CA GLU A 64 18.18 -24.34 6.30
C GLU A 64 17.84 -24.35 7.79
N GLU A 65 18.60 -23.62 8.60
CA GLU A 65 18.36 -23.54 10.03
C GLU A 65 17.06 -22.78 10.32
N PHE A 66 16.77 -21.74 9.55
CA PHE A 66 15.53 -21.00 9.60
C PHE A 66 14.34 -21.84 9.19
N ILE A 67 14.46 -22.57 8.07
CA ILE A 67 13.42 -23.47 7.55
C ILE A 67 13.00 -24.47 8.64
N LYS A 68 13.99 -25.12 9.28
CA LYS A 68 13.76 -26.08 10.38
C LYS A 68 13.14 -25.40 11.60
N PHE A 69 13.62 -24.22 11.98
CA PHE A 69 13.11 -23.47 13.13
C PHE A 69 11.63 -23.07 12.96
N ALA A 70 11.29 -22.50 11.81
CA ALA A 70 9.96 -21.95 11.56
C ALA A 70 8.96 -22.99 11.04
N GLY A 71 9.42 -24.18 10.63
CA GLY A 71 8.56 -25.21 10.03
C GLY A 71 7.98 -24.77 8.68
N VAL A 72 8.76 -24.01 7.91
CA VAL A 72 8.37 -23.44 6.63
C VAL A 72 8.94 -24.24 5.46
N SER A 73 8.47 -23.96 4.24
CA SER A 73 9.03 -24.51 3.00
C SER A 73 9.39 -23.36 2.05
N SER A 74 10.55 -23.43 1.41
CA SER A 74 11.12 -22.32 0.61
C SER A 74 10.40 -22.08 -0.73
N ASP A 75 9.65 -23.07 -1.21
CA ASP A 75 8.91 -23.10 -2.47
C ASP A 75 7.45 -22.61 -2.35
N GLN A 76 6.98 -22.38 -1.12
CA GLN A 76 5.58 -22.06 -0.84
C GLN A 76 5.33 -20.54 -0.75
N GLN A 77 4.07 -20.15 -0.94
CA GLN A 77 3.65 -18.74 -0.90
C GLN A 77 4.00 -18.05 0.43
N SER A 78 4.54 -16.84 0.34
CA SER A 78 5.08 -16.10 1.49
C SER A 78 4.03 -15.78 2.56
N ASP A 79 2.76 -15.61 2.19
CA ASP A 79 1.64 -15.28 3.09
C ASP A 79 1.43 -16.35 4.16
N THR A 80 1.32 -17.61 3.71
CA THR A 80 1.14 -18.77 4.59
C THR A 80 2.39 -19.02 5.42
N GLN A 81 3.58 -18.90 4.80
CA GLN A 81 4.83 -19.13 5.52
C GLN A 81 5.11 -18.04 6.57
N GLY A 82 4.81 -16.78 6.28
CA GLY A 82 4.93 -15.68 7.23
C GLY A 82 4.15 -15.92 8.53
N THR A 83 2.95 -16.48 8.44
CA THR A 83 2.15 -16.83 9.63
C THR A 83 2.83 -17.89 10.52
N LYS A 84 3.50 -18.86 9.90
CA LYS A 84 4.29 -19.88 10.64
C LYS A 84 5.51 -19.26 11.31
N VAL A 85 6.23 -18.38 10.61
CA VAL A 85 7.37 -17.63 11.17
C VAL A 85 6.92 -16.81 12.38
N ALA A 86 5.82 -16.07 12.25
CA ALA A 86 5.24 -15.30 13.36
C ALA A 86 4.92 -16.18 14.57
N SER A 87 4.34 -17.36 14.33
CA SER A 87 4.00 -18.32 15.37
C SER A 87 5.23 -18.92 16.06
N ALA A 88 6.25 -19.30 15.29
CA ALA A 88 7.52 -19.79 15.82
C ALA A 88 8.22 -18.72 16.67
N CYS A 89 8.24 -17.48 16.19
CA CYS A 89 8.79 -16.34 16.92
C CYS A 89 8.02 -16.02 18.21
N LYS A 90 6.68 -16.04 18.16
CA LYS A 90 5.84 -15.83 19.35
C LYS A 90 6.10 -16.87 20.44
N ARG A 91 6.47 -18.11 20.07
CA ARG A 91 6.85 -19.17 21.01
C ARG A 91 8.18 -18.86 21.69
N VAL A 92 9.25 -18.64 20.92
CA VAL A 92 10.59 -18.43 21.50
C VAL A 92 10.72 -17.12 22.25
N LEU A 93 9.99 -16.07 21.87
CA LEU A 93 10.00 -14.78 22.57
C LEU A 93 9.42 -14.86 23.99
N LYS A 94 8.62 -15.88 24.31
CA LYS A 94 8.00 -16.10 25.62
C LYS A 94 8.81 -17.00 26.56
N ALA A 95 9.91 -17.59 26.09
CA ALA A 95 10.73 -18.45 26.93
C ALA A 95 11.29 -17.64 28.10
N GLU A 96 11.05 -18.10 29.33
CA GLU A 96 11.48 -17.45 30.57
C GLU A 96 12.96 -17.72 30.84
N VAL A 97 13.64 -16.80 31.54
CA VAL A 97 15.08 -16.95 31.88
C VAL A 97 15.38 -18.22 32.69
N SER A 98 14.42 -18.73 33.43
CA SER A 98 14.54 -19.96 34.22
C SER A 98 14.35 -21.25 33.41
N SER A 99 13.97 -21.18 32.13
CA SER A 99 13.74 -22.38 31.33
C SER A 99 15.04 -22.94 30.75
N GLU A 100 15.14 -24.26 30.64
CA GLU A 100 16.29 -24.94 30.01
C GLU A 100 16.43 -24.58 28.52
N GLU A 101 15.34 -24.18 27.88
CA GLU A 101 15.29 -23.78 26.46
C GLU A 101 15.64 -22.30 26.24
N TYR A 102 15.91 -21.54 27.30
CA TYR A 102 16.08 -20.08 27.23
C TYR A 102 17.19 -19.66 26.26
N ASP A 103 18.40 -20.22 26.39
CA ASP A 103 19.54 -19.83 25.57
C ASP A 103 19.35 -20.18 24.09
N ALA A 104 18.78 -21.37 23.83
CA ALA A 104 18.42 -21.79 22.48
C ALA A 104 17.36 -20.86 21.88
N SER A 105 16.32 -20.53 22.64
CA SER A 105 15.24 -19.62 22.24
C SER A 105 15.75 -18.21 21.99
N LEU A 106 16.64 -17.71 22.86
CA LEU A 106 17.26 -16.39 22.73
C LEU A 106 18.10 -16.29 21.45
N ASN A 107 18.90 -17.31 21.14
CA ASN A 107 19.71 -17.34 19.92
C ASN A 107 18.82 -17.31 18.66
N LYS A 108 17.80 -18.18 18.60
CA LYS A 108 16.84 -18.19 17.47
C LYS A 108 16.09 -16.88 17.34
N ALA A 109 15.61 -16.32 18.46
CA ALA A 109 14.87 -15.07 18.46
C ALA A 109 15.72 -13.88 18.02
N ARG A 110 16.99 -13.83 18.45
CA ARG A 110 17.96 -12.82 18.00
C ARG A 110 18.24 -12.91 16.50
N LYS A 111 18.22 -14.12 15.92
CA LYS A 111 18.52 -14.32 14.49
C LYS A 111 17.30 -14.06 13.59
N TYR A 112 16.10 -14.44 14.03
CA TYR A 112 14.93 -14.54 13.14
C TYR A 112 13.69 -13.75 13.58
N CYS A 113 13.64 -13.25 14.82
CA CYS A 113 12.47 -12.54 15.36
C CYS A 113 12.73 -11.04 15.56
N THR A 114 13.92 -10.57 15.19
CA THR A 114 14.31 -9.16 15.11
C THR A 114 14.33 -8.68 13.67
N THR A 115 14.32 -7.36 13.46
CA THR A 115 14.41 -6.76 12.12
C THR A 115 15.65 -7.28 11.38
N PRO A 116 15.47 -7.99 10.25
CA PRO A 116 16.59 -8.58 9.53
C PRO A 116 17.27 -7.55 8.63
N LYS A 117 18.46 -7.89 8.14
CA LYS A 117 19.07 -7.19 7.01
C LYS A 117 18.45 -7.73 5.72
N PHE A 118 17.54 -6.96 5.14
CA PHE A 118 16.83 -7.33 3.91
C PHE A 118 17.81 -7.51 2.74
N LYS A 119 17.57 -8.56 1.95
CA LYS A 119 18.35 -8.88 0.73
C LYS A 119 17.69 -8.35 -0.53
N THR A 120 16.39 -8.06 -0.48
CA THR A 120 15.61 -7.66 -1.66
C THR A 120 14.73 -6.45 -1.35
N VAL A 121 14.41 -5.68 -2.40
CA VAL A 121 13.42 -4.61 -2.35
C VAL A 121 12.06 -5.14 -1.88
N GLU A 122 11.62 -6.30 -2.40
CA GLU A 122 10.35 -6.94 -2.01
C GLU A 122 10.24 -7.11 -0.49
N ALA A 123 11.26 -7.71 0.14
CA ALA A 123 11.24 -7.94 1.58
C ALA A 123 11.24 -6.61 2.35
N LYS A 124 12.02 -5.62 1.91
CA LYS A 124 12.07 -4.31 2.58
C LYS A 124 10.73 -3.55 2.48
N VAL A 125 10.08 -3.60 1.33
CA VAL A 125 8.78 -2.94 1.08
C VAL A 125 7.68 -3.61 1.90
N LEU A 126 7.60 -4.95 1.90
CA LEU A 126 6.65 -5.70 2.73
C LEU A 126 6.84 -5.41 4.22
N PHE A 127 8.09 -5.32 4.69
CA PHE A 127 8.37 -4.97 6.09
C PHE A 127 7.91 -3.55 6.45
N SER A 128 7.80 -2.66 5.47
CA SER A 128 7.27 -1.31 5.63
C SER A 128 5.74 -1.25 5.53
N ASP A 129 5.08 -2.41 5.66
CA ASP A 129 3.63 -2.60 5.62
C ASP A 129 2.96 -2.17 4.31
N LYS A 130 3.68 -2.26 3.19
CA LYS A 130 3.19 -1.93 1.85
C LYS A 130 2.87 -3.18 1.07
N GLU A 131 1.68 -3.24 0.49
CA GLU A 131 1.27 -4.37 -0.35
C GLU A 131 1.80 -4.19 -1.78
N ILE A 132 2.31 -5.28 -2.32
CA ILE A 132 2.96 -5.31 -3.63
C ILE A 132 1.94 -5.72 -4.69
N SER A 133 2.03 -5.13 -5.87
CA SER A 133 1.19 -5.52 -7.01
C SER A 133 1.43 -6.96 -7.42
N PHE A 134 0.35 -7.69 -7.75
CA PHE A 134 0.46 -9.12 -8.09
C PHE A 134 -0.48 -9.58 -9.20
N GLN A 135 -1.53 -8.82 -9.48
CA GLN A 135 -2.57 -9.19 -10.45
C GLN A 135 -2.54 -8.27 -11.67
N GLU A 136 -3.09 -8.76 -12.78
CA GLU A 136 -3.13 -8.05 -14.07
C GLU A 136 -3.68 -6.62 -13.96
N ARG A 137 -4.75 -6.45 -13.17
CA ARG A 137 -5.39 -5.15 -12.94
C ARG A 137 -4.41 -4.12 -12.38
N ASP A 138 -3.57 -4.51 -11.41
CA ASP A 138 -2.61 -3.59 -10.80
C ASP A 138 -1.62 -3.05 -11.84
N TRP A 139 -1.15 -3.89 -12.77
CA TRP A 139 -0.19 -3.49 -13.81
C TRP A 139 -0.80 -2.51 -14.82
N LYS A 140 -2.06 -2.71 -15.19
CA LYS A 140 -2.81 -1.77 -16.04
C LYS A 140 -3.03 -0.43 -15.34
N ASP A 141 -3.40 -0.48 -14.07
CA ASP A 141 -3.64 0.71 -13.25
C ASP A 141 -2.36 1.50 -13.02
N ILE A 142 -1.25 0.85 -12.66
CA ILE A 142 0.08 1.46 -12.52
C ILE A 142 0.44 2.22 -13.79
N PHE A 143 0.33 1.56 -14.96
CA PHE A 143 0.61 2.23 -16.22
C PHE A 143 -0.28 3.47 -16.37
N THR A 144 -1.58 3.33 -16.13
CA THR A 144 -2.55 4.42 -16.27
C THR A 144 -2.22 5.62 -15.38
N LEU A 145 -1.83 5.38 -14.13
CA LEU A 145 -1.50 6.41 -13.15
C LEU A 145 -0.18 7.12 -13.46
N HIS A 146 0.77 6.44 -14.10
CA HIS A 146 2.14 6.91 -14.28
C HIS A 146 2.55 7.13 -15.74
N LYS A 147 1.69 6.88 -16.74
CA LYS A 147 2.02 7.01 -18.17
C LYS A 147 2.47 8.41 -18.60
N SER A 148 2.13 9.45 -17.83
CA SER A 148 2.58 10.83 -18.06
C SER A 148 3.89 11.17 -17.33
N ASP A 149 4.42 10.28 -16.50
CA ASP A 149 5.71 10.43 -15.84
C ASP A 149 6.82 9.88 -16.75
N THR A 150 7.61 10.79 -17.34
CA THR A 150 8.70 10.42 -18.26
C THR A 150 9.71 9.49 -17.59
N SER A 151 10.01 9.68 -16.30
CA SER A 151 10.95 8.82 -15.57
C SER A 151 10.43 7.40 -15.44
N PHE A 152 9.13 7.23 -15.20
CA PHE A 152 8.49 5.91 -15.20
C PHE A 152 8.60 5.24 -16.57
N ILE A 153 8.21 5.95 -17.63
CA ILE A 153 8.26 5.40 -19.00
C ILE A 153 9.68 4.97 -19.37
N ASP A 154 10.69 5.78 -19.09
CA ASP A 154 12.08 5.47 -19.41
C ASP A 154 12.61 4.26 -18.62
N LYS A 155 12.24 4.13 -17.34
CA LYS A 155 12.59 2.97 -16.51
C LYS A 155 11.92 1.68 -17.02
N VAL A 156 10.65 1.76 -17.42
CA VAL A 156 9.95 0.62 -18.02
C VAL A 156 10.58 0.25 -19.37
N LYS A 157 10.97 1.22 -20.20
CA LYS A 157 11.73 0.96 -21.45
C LYS A 157 13.04 0.24 -21.17
N ALA A 158 13.84 0.75 -20.24
CA ALA A 158 15.15 0.21 -19.90
C ALA A 158 15.06 -1.25 -19.41
N ALA A 159 14.06 -1.58 -18.59
CA ALA A 159 13.84 -2.96 -18.14
C ALA A 159 13.39 -3.92 -19.26
N ASN A 160 12.91 -3.39 -20.39
CA ASN A 160 12.33 -4.15 -21.49
C ASN A 160 13.15 -3.99 -22.79
N SER A 161 14.48 -3.93 -22.69
CA SER A 161 15.38 -3.82 -23.85
C SER A 161 15.02 -2.67 -24.80
N ASN A 162 14.65 -1.52 -24.25
CA ASN A 162 14.19 -0.33 -24.96
C ASN A 162 12.92 -0.55 -25.79
N ALA A 163 11.94 -1.25 -25.22
CA ALA A 163 10.64 -1.47 -25.85
C ALA A 163 9.95 -0.16 -26.28
N ASN A 164 9.18 -0.22 -27.36
CA ASN A 164 8.34 0.90 -27.78
C ASN A 164 7.11 1.03 -26.86
N ILE A 165 7.19 1.93 -25.88
CA ILE A 165 6.10 2.29 -24.97
C ILE A 165 6.11 3.82 -24.76
N SER A 166 4.92 4.42 -24.70
CA SER A 166 4.74 5.86 -24.51
C SER A 166 3.50 6.13 -23.66
N SER A 167 3.22 7.41 -23.40
CA SER A 167 2.00 7.84 -22.69
C SER A 167 0.69 7.48 -23.42
N SER A 168 0.76 7.19 -24.72
CA SER A 168 -0.39 6.84 -25.57
C SER A 168 -0.60 5.34 -25.74
N THR A 169 0.30 4.49 -25.21
CA THR A 169 0.15 3.03 -25.27
C THR A 169 -1.10 2.58 -24.51
N GLN A 170 -1.81 1.55 -24.99
CA GLN A 170 -2.94 1.01 -24.26
C GLN A 170 -2.48 0.24 -23.01
N ALA A 171 -3.22 0.35 -21.90
CA ALA A 171 -2.86 -0.31 -20.65
C ALA A 171 -2.75 -1.85 -20.79
N SER A 172 -3.58 -2.45 -21.64
CA SER A 172 -3.54 -3.89 -21.98
C SER A 172 -2.23 -4.32 -22.63
N GLU A 173 -1.59 -3.47 -23.43
CA GLU A 173 -0.33 -3.72 -24.12
C GLU A 173 0.91 -3.38 -23.27
N ALA A 174 0.73 -2.44 -22.33
CA ALA A 174 1.77 -2.01 -21.40
C ALA A 174 1.93 -2.95 -20.20
N LYS A 175 0.87 -3.67 -19.81
CA LYS A 175 0.81 -4.45 -18.56
C LYS A 175 2.01 -5.38 -18.37
N ASP A 176 2.42 -6.11 -19.40
CA ASP A 176 3.49 -7.12 -19.27
C ASP A 176 4.86 -6.46 -19.12
N LYS A 177 5.05 -5.28 -19.73
CA LYS A 177 6.27 -4.48 -19.61
C LYS A 177 6.40 -3.88 -18.22
N VAL A 178 5.29 -3.37 -17.66
CA VAL A 178 5.23 -2.87 -16.28
C VAL A 178 5.45 -4.00 -15.29
N LYS A 179 4.79 -5.14 -15.48
CA LYS A 179 5.00 -6.34 -14.66
C LYS A 179 6.47 -6.74 -14.67
N LYS A 180 7.10 -6.83 -15.86
CA LYS A 180 8.52 -7.14 -15.98
C LYS A 180 9.41 -6.13 -15.25
N PHE A 181 9.16 -4.83 -15.42
CA PHE A 181 9.89 -3.79 -14.69
C PHE A 181 9.81 -3.98 -13.16
N CYS A 182 8.61 -4.22 -12.63
CA CYS A 182 8.42 -4.45 -11.21
C CYS A 182 9.01 -5.78 -10.73
N ASP A 183 8.91 -6.85 -11.52
CA ASP A 183 9.52 -8.16 -11.21
C ASP A 183 11.05 -8.10 -11.20
N ASP A 184 11.66 -7.34 -12.12
CA ASP A 184 13.10 -7.13 -12.15
C ASP A 184 13.56 -6.26 -10.96
N LEU A 185 12.74 -5.27 -10.55
CA LEU A 185 13.06 -4.38 -9.43
C LEU A 185 12.91 -5.07 -8.07
N LYS A 186 11.93 -5.96 -7.89
CA LYS A 186 11.62 -6.59 -6.59
C LYS A 186 12.78 -7.43 -6.04
N VAL A 187 13.58 -8.02 -6.93
CA VAL A 187 14.71 -8.91 -6.58
C VAL A 187 16.04 -8.17 -6.39
N LYS A 188 16.10 -6.87 -6.68
CA LYS A 188 17.33 -6.08 -6.50
C LYS A 188 17.65 -5.83 -5.03
N ASP A 189 18.89 -5.45 -4.77
CA ASP A 189 19.33 -4.98 -3.46
C ASP A 189 18.48 -3.77 -3.00
N PRO A 190 18.09 -3.71 -1.72
CA PRO A 190 17.21 -2.67 -1.17
C PRO A 190 17.99 -1.38 -0.87
N ILE A 191 18.59 -0.79 -1.90
CA ILE A 191 19.16 0.56 -1.84
C ILE A 191 18.06 1.61 -1.99
N SER A 192 18.32 2.84 -1.52
CA SER A 192 17.31 3.90 -1.45
C SER A 192 16.61 4.16 -2.79
N GLU A 193 17.35 4.17 -3.91
CA GLU A 193 16.77 4.41 -5.24
C GLU A 193 15.78 3.31 -5.64
N HIS A 194 16.17 2.04 -5.52
CA HIS A 194 15.30 0.93 -5.88
C HIS A 194 14.04 0.87 -5.02
N ILE A 195 14.16 1.16 -3.72
CA ILE A 195 13.01 1.22 -2.81
C ILE A 195 12.07 2.35 -3.24
N LEU A 196 12.58 3.56 -3.48
CA LEU A 196 11.77 4.71 -3.87
C LEU A 196 11.03 4.46 -5.19
N ASP A 197 11.70 3.87 -6.18
CA ASP A 197 11.06 3.49 -7.44
C ASP A 197 9.98 2.45 -7.25
N TYR A 198 10.25 1.43 -6.43
CA TYR A 198 9.29 0.36 -6.18
C TYR A 198 8.05 0.87 -5.46
N GLU A 199 8.24 1.67 -4.41
CA GLU A 199 7.16 2.26 -3.65
C GLU A 199 6.32 3.24 -4.50
N LYS A 200 6.94 3.88 -5.48
CA LYS A 200 6.25 4.79 -6.38
C LYS A 200 5.47 4.07 -7.47
N TYR A 201 5.99 2.98 -8.03
CA TYR A 201 5.49 2.40 -9.27
C TYR A 201 5.01 0.95 -9.20
N CYS A 202 5.25 0.22 -8.11
CA CYS A 202 5.04 -1.24 -8.07
C CYS A 202 4.19 -1.71 -6.88
N LEU A 203 3.57 -0.78 -6.14
CA LEU A 203 2.64 -1.12 -5.07
C LEU A 203 1.24 -1.40 -5.60
N GLN A 204 0.50 -2.22 -4.86
CA GLN A 204 -0.87 -2.57 -5.18
C GLN A 204 -1.72 -1.31 -5.34
N THR A 205 -2.44 -1.20 -6.46
CA THR A 205 -3.30 -0.06 -6.72
C THR A 205 -4.65 -0.20 -6.01
N PRO A 206 -5.33 0.93 -5.72
CA PRO A 206 -6.71 0.89 -5.26
C PRO A 206 -7.59 0.09 -6.22
N PRO A 207 -8.54 -0.72 -5.72
CA PRO A 207 -9.37 -1.59 -6.56
C PRO A 207 -10.30 -0.84 -7.52
N ASN A 208 -10.59 0.44 -7.25
CA ASN A 208 -11.47 1.26 -8.05
C ASN A 208 -11.21 2.75 -7.80
N VAL A 209 -11.87 3.59 -8.60
CA VAL A 209 -11.78 5.05 -8.52
C VAL A 209 -12.20 5.58 -7.14
N GLN A 210 -13.19 4.96 -6.48
CA GLN A 210 -13.59 5.37 -5.12
C GLN A 210 -12.41 5.27 -4.14
N LYS A 211 -11.80 4.09 -4.05
CA LYS A 211 -10.71 3.82 -3.12
C LYS A 211 -9.49 4.66 -3.44
N PHE A 212 -9.24 4.96 -4.71
CA PHE A 212 -8.18 5.87 -5.13
C PHE A 212 -8.32 7.26 -4.50
N TYR A 213 -9.51 7.86 -4.57
CA TYR A 213 -9.75 9.17 -3.98
C TYR A 213 -9.80 9.12 -2.45
N GLU A 214 -10.42 8.09 -1.84
CA GLU A 214 -10.42 7.92 -0.38
C GLU A 214 -8.99 7.83 0.19
N GLN A 215 -8.09 7.10 -0.46
CA GLN A 215 -6.68 7.01 -0.05
C GLN A 215 -5.93 8.34 -0.19
N LYS A 216 -6.40 9.25 -1.04
CA LYS A 216 -5.89 10.63 -1.16
C LYS A 216 -6.55 11.60 -0.18
N GLY A 217 -7.41 11.11 0.73
CA GLY A 217 -8.06 11.91 1.77
C GLY A 217 -9.36 12.59 1.34
N TYR A 218 -9.92 12.26 0.18
CA TYR A 218 -11.22 12.77 -0.23
C TYR A 218 -12.35 12.03 0.47
N THR A 219 -13.37 12.75 0.93
CA THR A 219 -14.53 12.15 1.60
C THR A 219 -15.69 12.03 0.63
N LEU A 220 -16.20 10.82 0.42
CA LEU A 220 -17.38 10.61 -0.42
C LEU A 220 -18.58 11.35 0.15
N VAL A 221 -19.41 11.95 -0.70
CA VAL A 221 -20.68 12.55 -0.27
C VAL A 221 -21.53 11.48 0.44
N GLY A 222 -21.86 11.76 1.69
CA GLY A 222 -22.61 10.84 2.54
C GLY A 222 -24.10 10.76 2.20
N ASN A 223 -24.77 9.77 2.77
CA ASN A 223 -26.22 9.61 2.67
C ASN A 223 -26.94 10.89 3.11
N GLY A 224 -27.87 11.37 2.28
CA GLY A 224 -28.59 12.63 2.49
C GLY A 224 -27.84 13.90 2.04
N GLY A 225 -26.55 13.82 1.72
CA GLY A 225 -25.76 14.96 1.26
C GLY A 225 -25.88 15.27 -0.24
N TRP A 226 -26.42 14.33 -1.03
CA TRP A 226 -26.42 14.42 -2.50
C TRP A 226 -27.26 15.56 -3.07
N GLY A 227 -28.38 15.91 -2.43
CA GLY A 227 -29.21 17.04 -2.86
C GLY A 227 -28.48 18.37 -2.70
N SER A 228 -27.89 18.60 -1.52
CA SER A 228 -27.06 19.78 -1.26
C SER A 228 -25.82 19.81 -2.16
N LYS A 229 -25.20 18.65 -2.42
CA LYS A 229 -24.08 18.56 -3.36
C LYS A 229 -24.51 19.00 -4.75
N PHE A 230 -25.59 18.44 -5.29
CA PHE A 230 -26.13 18.81 -6.61
C PHE A 230 -26.38 20.31 -6.71
N GLU A 231 -27.07 20.89 -5.72
CA GLU A 231 -27.33 22.33 -5.65
C GLU A 231 -26.04 23.17 -5.68
N SER A 232 -25.01 22.73 -4.97
CA SER A 232 -23.74 23.45 -4.89
C SER A 232 -22.94 23.47 -6.20
N ILE A 233 -23.18 22.50 -7.11
CA ILE A 233 -22.38 22.36 -8.34
C ILE A 233 -23.16 22.63 -9.63
N LYS A 234 -24.50 22.57 -9.62
CA LYS A 234 -25.34 22.60 -10.83
C LYS A 234 -25.19 23.85 -11.69
N THR A 235 -24.81 24.98 -11.08
CA THR A 235 -24.58 26.25 -11.79
C THR A 235 -23.17 26.34 -12.37
N SER A 236 -22.16 25.79 -11.68
CA SER A 236 -20.76 25.83 -12.09
C SER A 236 -20.38 24.73 -13.09
N ASP A 237 -21.05 23.57 -13.02
CA ASP A 237 -20.82 22.44 -13.91
C ASP A 237 -21.95 22.41 -14.95
N THR A 238 -21.77 23.16 -16.02
CA THR A 238 -22.75 23.32 -17.12
C THR A 238 -23.08 22.00 -17.84
N SER A 239 -22.23 20.99 -17.68
CA SER A 239 -22.44 19.65 -18.26
C SER A 239 -23.17 18.68 -17.33
N LEU A 240 -23.31 19.02 -16.05
CA LEU A 240 -23.79 18.12 -15.00
C LEU A 240 -25.13 17.49 -15.35
N VAL A 241 -26.14 18.32 -15.60
CA VAL A 241 -27.52 17.87 -15.84
C VAL A 241 -27.57 16.93 -17.03
N ASN A 242 -26.89 17.26 -18.13
CA ASN A 242 -26.88 16.43 -19.33
C ASN A 242 -26.21 15.07 -19.11
N GLU A 243 -25.19 15.01 -18.25
CA GLU A 243 -24.44 13.78 -17.99
C GLU A 243 -25.10 12.87 -16.94
N ILE A 244 -25.87 13.43 -16.00
CA ILE A 244 -26.51 12.64 -14.93
C ILE A 244 -27.99 12.30 -15.20
N LYS A 245 -28.66 13.00 -16.12
CA LYS A 245 -30.11 12.82 -16.35
C LYS A 245 -30.51 11.42 -16.81
N GLY A 246 -29.61 10.69 -17.49
CA GLY A 246 -29.93 9.40 -18.09
C GLY A 246 -31.14 9.50 -19.04
N SER A 247 -32.19 8.72 -18.78
CA SER A 247 -33.47 8.73 -19.50
C SER A 247 -34.53 9.64 -18.88
N ASP A 248 -34.23 10.35 -17.79
CA ASP A 248 -35.20 11.14 -17.04
C ASP A 248 -35.29 12.60 -17.52
N THR A 249 -36.39 13.25 -17.13
CA THR A 249 -36.60 14.69 -17.29
C THR A 249 -35.89 15.45 -16.17
N LEU A 250 -34.58 15.65 -16.31
CA LEU A 250 -33.78 16.55 -15.49
C LEU A 250 -33.35 17.76 -16.32
N ASN A 251 -33.47 18.96 -15.76
CA ASN A 251 -33.14 20.24 -16.40
C ASN A 251 -32.46 21.20 -15.40
N GLU A 252 -32.06 22.37 -15.87
CA GLU A 252 -31.33 23.37 -15.06
C GLU A 252 -32.14 23.95 -13.89
N SER A 253 -33.48 23.91 -13.97
CA SER A 253 -34.36 24.37 -12.89
C SER A 253 -34.68 23.29 -11.86
N SER A 254 -34.20 22.06 -12.07
CA SER A 254 -34.41 20.94 -11.15
C SER A 254 -33.73 21.21 -9.81
N ASP A 255 -34.35 20.76 -8.72
CA ASP A 255 -33.83 20.95 -7.37
C ASP A 255 -33.01 19.75 -6.85
N GLY A 256 -32.45 19.88 -5.66
CA GLY A 256 -31.63 18.85 -5.01
C GLY A 256 -32.39 17.54 -4.73
N THR A 257 -33.72 17.56 -4.64
CA THR A 257 -34.52 16.35 -4.45
C THR A 257 -34.62 15.54 -5.75
N GLN A 258 -34.58 16.21 -6.90
CA GLN A 258 -34.60 15.60 -8.23
C GLN A 258 -33.18 15.24 -8.71
N GLY A 259 -32.23 16.18 -8.60
CA GLY A 259 -30.87 16.03 -9.11
C GLY A 259 -29.96 15.21 -8.21
N GLY A 260 -30.14 15.26 -6.89
CA GLY A 260 -29.31 14.54 -5.91
C GLY A 260 -29.25 13.03 -6.15
N PRO A 261 -30.40 12.32 -6.26
CA PRO A 261 -30.41 10.87 -6.53
C PRO A 261 -29.76 10.50 -7.87
N LYS A 262 -29.88 11.35 -8.89
CA LYS A 262 -29.25 11.11 -10.21
C LYS A 262 -27.74 11.30 -10.15
N LEU A 263 -27.29 12.32 -9.42
CA LEU A 263 -25.87 12.54 -9.15
C LEU A 263 -25.26 11.36 -8.37
N GLU A 264 -25.95 10.88 -7.33
CA GLU A 264 -25.53 9.72 -6.57
C GLU A 264 -25.40 8.48 -7.46
N SER A 265 -26.40 8.19 -8.28
CA SER A 265 -26.39 7.06 -9.20
C SER A 265 -25.24 7.13 -10.20
N TRP A 266 -25.05 8.29 -10.83
CA TRP A 266 -23.94 8.53 -11.75
C TRP A 266 -22.58 8.32 -11.06
N CYS A 267 -22.43 8.87 -9.85
CA CYS A 267 -21.22 8.68 -9.04
C CYS A 267 -20.97 7.21 -8.73
N LYS A 268 -21.97 6.45 -8.26
CA LYS A 268 -21.83 5.01 -7.98
C LYS A 268 -21.30 4.24 -9.19
N THR A 269 -21.80 4.52 -10.40
CA THR A 269 -21.31 3.90 -11.63
C THR A 269 -19.85 4.24 -11.91
N LYS A 270 -19.47 5.52 -11.82
CA LYS A 270 -18.09 5.97 -12.11
C LYS A 270 -17.08 5.51 -11.06
N LEU A 271 -17.46 5.54 -9.79
CA LEU A 271 -16.61 5.20 -8.66
C LEU A 271 -16.29 3.71 -8.57
N ALA A 272 -17.15 2.85 -9.10
CA ALA A 272 -16.94 1.40 -9.16
C ALA A 272 -15.99 0.95 -10.28
N GLN A 273 -15.65 1.83 -11.23
CA GLN A 273 -14.76 1.49 -12.34
C GLN A 273 -13.32 1.26 -11.85
N GLU A 274 -12.62 0.35 -12.51
CA GLU A 274 -11.17 0.21 -12.35
C GLU A 274 -10.45 1.48 -12.83
N ILE A 275 -9.28 1.75 -12.28
CA ILE A 275 -8.50 2.96 -12.60
C ILE A 275 -8.09 2.94 -14.08
N ASN A 276 -7.69 1.79 -14.63
CA ASN A 276 -7.34 1.65 -16.04
C ASN A 276 -8.52 1.85 -17.01
N ALA A 277 -9.76 1.70 -16.55
CA ALA A 277 -10.97 1.99 -17.34
C ALA A 277 -11.44 3.44 -17.19
N ALA A 278 -11.09 4.09 -16.08
CA ALA A 278 -11.52 5.44 -15.73
C ALA A 278 -10.35 6.25 -15.17
N ASP A 279 -9.35 6.52 -16.02
CA ASP A 279 -8.13 7.23 -15.67
C ASP A 279 -8.44 8.54 -14.92
N PRO A 280 -8.12 8.64 -13.62
CA PRO A 280 -8.43 9.81 -12.80
C PRO A 280 -7.69 11.08 -13.24
N ASN A 281 -6.64 10.94 -14.05
CA ASN A 281 -5.85 12.06 -14.58
C ASN A 281 -6.35 12.52 -15.97
N MET A 282 -7.26 11.79 -16.60
CA MET A 282 -7.88 12.22 -17.85
C MET A 282 -8.97 13.25 -17.61
N GLU A 283 -9.03 14.26 -18.47
CA GLU A 283 -10.00 15.36 -18.41
C GLU A 283 -11.44 14.86 -18.28
N ALA A 284 -11.81 13.82 -19.03
CA ALA A 284 -13.13 13.20 -19.00
C ALA A 284 -13.55 12.68 -17.60
N ASN A 285 -12.58 12.34 -16.73
CA ASN A 285 -12.82 11.76 -15.42
C ASN A 285 -12.49 12.72 -14.25
N LEU A 286 -11.93 13.91 -14.53
CA LEU A 286 -11.67 14.93 -13.49
C LEU A 286 -12.96 15.34 -12.75
N LYS A 287 -14.10 15.28 -13.44
CA LYS A 287 -15.43 15.60 -12.91
C LYS A 287 -15.85 14.66 -11.77
N VAL A 288 -15.36 13.42 -11.73
CA VAL A 288 -15.71 12.46 -10.67
C VAL A 288 -15.31 12.99 -9.30
N LYS A 289 -14.13 13.59 -9.20
CA LYS A 289 -13.64 14.21 -7.97
C LYS A 289 -14.59 15.31 -7.50
N SER A 290 -14.86 16.30 -8.36
CA SER A 290 -15.66 17.47 -7.98
C SER A 290 -17.12 17.14 -7.70
N ARG A 291 -17.68 16.14 -8.39
CA ARG A 291 -19.08 15.73 -8.27
C ARG A 291 -19.35 14.82 -7.08
N CYS A 292 -18.44 13.88 -6.79
CA CYS A 292 -18.73 12.78 -5.87
C CYS A 292 -18.12 12.97 -4.47
N PHE A 293 -17.15 13.86 -4.29
CA PHE A 293 -16.44 14.05 -3.03
C PHE A 293 -16.60 15.46 -2.45
N ILE A 294 -16.32 15.59 -1.15
CA ILE A 294 -16.26 16.82 -0.36
C ILE A 294 -14.80 17.05 0.07
#